data_AF-A0A737BVV4-F1
#
_entry.id   AF-A0A737BVV4-F1
#
_cell.length_a   1.000
_cell.length_b   1.000
_cell.length_c   1.000
_cell.angle_alpha   90.00
_cell.angle_beta   90.00
_cell.angle_gamma   90.00
#
_symmetry.space_group_name_H-M   'P 1'
#
loop_
_entity.id
_entity.type
_entity.pdbx_description
1 polymer ?
#
loop_
_entity_poly.entity_id
_entity_poly.type
_entity_poly.pdbx_seq_one_letter_code
_entity_poly.pdbx_strand_id
1 'polypeptide(L)'
;MDLEKLMTHITIIPDYRQSWKVEHKLSDILLLTICAVISGAEGWEDIEDFGETHIDFLKQYGDFENGIPVHDTIARVVSCINPKKFHECFINWMRDCHTTDDNDIIAIDGKTLRRSYDKSRRRGAIHVISAFSTMNSRVLGQLKTDEKSNEITAIPDLLNMLDIKGKL
;
A
#
# COMPACT_ATOMS: atom_id res chain seq x y z
N MET A 1 -10.24 -7.59 7.07
CA MET A 1 -9.24 -7.43 5.99
C MET A 1 -9.01 -8.83 5.43
N ASP A 2 -9.19 -9.03 4.13
CA ASP A 2 -8.99 -10.34 3.52
C ASP A 2 -7.51 -10.50 3.14
N LEU A 3 -6.78 -11.17 4.02
CA LEU A 3 -5.33 -11.37 3.88
C LEU A 3 -4.97 -12.39 2.80
N GLU A 4 -5.86 -13.34 2.50
CA GLU A 4 -5.66 -14.28 1.39
C GLU A 4 -5.73 -13.56 0.04
N LYS A 5 -6.70 -12.65 -0.11
CA LYS A 5 -6.77 -11.76 -1.27
C LYS A 5 -5.53 -10.86 -1.36
N LEU A 6 -5.07 -10.30 -0.23
CA LEU A 6 -3.85 -9.48 -0.21
C LEU A 6 -2.66 -10.26 -0.77
N MET A 7 -2.44 -11.50 -0.31
CA MET A 7 -1.36 -12.37 -0.78
C MET A 7 -1.41 -12.59 -2.29
N THR A 8 -2.61 -12.80 -2.83
CA THR A 8 -2.83 -12.96 -4.28
C THR A 8 -2.36 -11.75 -5.07
N HIS A 9 -2.61 -10.53 -4.56
CA HIS A 9 -2.22 -9.31 -5.25
C HIS A 9 -0.74 -8.94 -5.10
N ILE A 10 -0.15 -9.10 -3.91
CA ILE A 10 1.25 -8.70 -3.68
C ILE A 10 2.25 -9.64 -4.37
N THR A 11 1.88 -10.90 -4.59
CA THR A 11 2.73 -11.89 -5.27
C THR A 11 2.96 -11.55 -6.75
N ILE A 12 2.10 -10.72 -7.35
CA ILE A 12 2.22 -10.25 -8.74
C ILE A 12 3.34 -9.21 -8.89
N ILE A 13 3.80 -8.60 -7.79
CA ILE A 13 4.84 -7.58 -7.83
C ILE A 13 6.16 -8.23 -8.26
N PRO A 14 6.79 -7.74 -9.35
CA PRO A 14 8.04 -8.32 -9.81
C PRO A 14 9.16 -8.09 -8.80
N ASP A 15 9.88 -9.16 -8.50
CA ASP A 15 11.08 -9.11 -7.67
C ASP A 15 12.32 -8.84 -8.54
N TYR A 16 12.85 -7.62 -8.45
CA TYR A 16 14.04 -7.19 -9.19
C TYR A 16 15.36 -7.47 -8.45
N ARG A 17 15.30 -8.13 -7.28
CA ARG A 17 16.50 -8.49 -6.51
C ARG A 17 17.27 -9.60 -7.24
N GLN A 18 18.57 -9.70 -6.96
CA GLN A 18 19.42 -10.75 -7.53
C GLN A 18 18.99 -12.10 -6.94
N SER A 19 18.46 -13.01 -7.76
CA SER A 19 17.83 -14.26 -7.32
C SER A 19 18.69 -15.12 -6.38
N TRP A 20 20.02 -15.14 -6.58
CA TRP A 20 20.97 -15.88 -5.74
C TRP A 20 21.35 -15.18 -4.42
N LYS A 21 20.81 -13.99 -4.14
CA LYS A 21 20.99 -13.23 -2.89
C LYS A 21 19.66 -13.01 -2.15
N VAL A 22 18.63 -13.78 -2.50
CA VAL A 22 17.31 -13.68 -1.89
C VAL A 22 17.16 -14.82 -0.87
N GLU A 23 17.14 -14.44 0.41
CA GLU A 23 16.80 -15.37 1.50
C GLU A 23 15.32 -15.26 1.88
N HIS A 24 14.75 -14.05 1.88
CA HIS A 24 13.34 -13.83 2.23
C HIS A 24 12.51 -13.48 1.00
N LYS A 25 11.38 -14.17 0.83
CA LYS A 25 10.42 -13.94 -0.26
C LYS A 25 9.90 -12.50 -0.21
N LEU A 26 9.73 -11.88 -1.39
CA LEU A 26 9.25 -10.49 -1.48
C LEU A 26 7.83 -10.37 -0.90
N SER A 27 6.97 -11.36 -1.17
CA SER A 27 5.61 -11.45 -0.63
C SER A 27 5.59 -11.45 0.89
N ASP A 28 6.47 -12.24 1.53
CA ASP A 28 6.53 -12.33 3.00
C ASP A 28 6.95 -11.00 3.63
N ILE A 29 7.95 -10.32 3.05
CA ILE A 29 8.38 -8.98 3.50
C ILE A 29 7.24 -7.97 3.37
N LEU A 30 6.51 -8.02 2.26
CA LEU A 30 5.38 -7.13 2.01
C LEU A 30 4.22 -7.39 2.97
N LEU A 31 3.86 -8.65 3.19
CA LEU A 31 2.84 -9.05 4.15
C LEU A 31 3.19 -8.55 5.56
N LEU A 32 4.43 -8.82 6.01
CA LEU A 32 4.95 -8.35 7.29
C LEU A 32 4.84 -6.83 7.42
N THR A 33 5.34 -6.10 6.43
CA THR A 33 5.36 -4.63 6.44
C THR A 33 3.94 -4.06 6.52
N ILE A 34 3.01 -4.57 5.72
CA ILE A 34 1.62 -4.10 5.71
C ILE A 34 0.94 -4.39 7.05
N CYS A 35 1.07 -5.59 7.59
CA CYS A 35 0.47 -5.98 8.86
C CYS A 35 1.00 -5.14 10.02
N ALA A 36 2.32 -4.94 10.08
CA ALA A 36 2.97 -4.15 11.11
C ALA A 36 2.53 -2.67 11.07
N VAL A 37 2.55 -2.05 9.88
CA VAL A 37 2.17 -0.63 9.70
C VAL A 37 0.70 -0.39 10.04
N ILE A 38 -0.21 -1.28 9.63
CA ILE A 38 -1.64 -1.20 10.01
C ILE A 38 -1.81 -1.36 11.53
N SER A 39 -0.96 -2.18 12.16
CA SER A 39 -0.95 -2.38 13.61
C SER A 39 -0.26 -1.24 14.37
N GLY A 40 0.24 -0.21 13.68
CA GLY A 40 0.78 1.00 14.29
C GLY A 40 2.29 1.12 14.31
N ALA A 41 3.04 0.24 13.62
CA ALA A 41 4.49 0.39 13.49
C ALA A 41 4.87 1.69 12.77
N GLU A 42 5.77 2.50 13.37
CA GLU A 42 6.23 3.77 12.79
C GLU A 42 7.63 3.66 12.16
N GLY A 43 8.41 2.64 12.51
CA GLY A 43 9.78 2.42 12.06
C GLY A 43 10.08 1.01 11.55
N TRP A 44 11.28 0.81 11.00
CA TRP A 44 11.73 -0.50 10.50
C TRP A 44 12.00 -1.49 11.64
N GLU A 45 12.53 -1.01 12.77
CA GLU A 45 12.71 -1.79 14.00
C GLU A 45 11.35 -2.26 14.55
N ASP A 46 10.35 -1.37 14.59
CA ASP A 46 8.98 -1.75 15.00
C ASP A 46 8.38 -2.86 14.11
N ILE A 47 8.71 -2.86 12.81
CA ILE A 47 8.23 -3.89 11.88
C ILE A 47 8.92 -5.23 12.16
N GLU A 48 10.22 -5.23 12.44
CA GLU A 48 10.97 -6.42 12.87
C GLU A 48 10.38 -6.98 14.18
N ASP A 49 10.23 -6.14 15.21
CA ASP A 49 9.66 -6.50 16.51
C ASP A 49 8.23 -7.08 16.37
N PHE A 50 7.40 -6.46 15.53
CA PHE A 50 6.07 -6.98 15.22
C PHE A 50 6.14 -8.37 14.62
N GLY A 51 7.04 -8.58 13.67
CA GLY A 51 7.24 -9.87 13.00
C GLY A 51 7.66 -10.97 13.96
N GLU A 52 8.65 -10.69 14.82
CA GLU A 52 9.14 -11.65 15.81
C GLU A 52 8.06 -12.02 16.81
N THR A 53 7.26 -11.03 17.23
CA THR A 53 6.18 -11.24 18.20
C THR A 53 5.00 -12.01 17.60
N HIS A 54 4.72 -11.87 16.30
CA HIS A 54 3.52 -12.40 15.64
C HIS A 54 3.82 -13.39 14.52
N ILE A 55 4.97 -14.08 14.56
CA ILE A 55 5.39 -15.00 13.50
C ILE A 55 4.37 -16.13 13.26
N ASP A 56 3.73 -16.65 14.30
CA ASP A 56 2.73 -17.71 14.18
C ASP A 56 1.47 -17.25 13.43
N PHE A 57 1.10 -15.97 13.57
CA PHE A 57 0.01 -15.36 12.80
C PHE A 57 0.43 -15.15 11.35
N LEU A 58 1.64 -14.64 11.11
CA LEU A 58 2.16 -14.39 9.77
C LEU A 58 2.29 -15.67 8.93
N LYS A 59 2.71 -16.77 9.57
CA LYS A 59 2.82 -18.11 8.96
C LYS A 59 1.48 -18.73 8.54
N GLN A 60 0.35 -18.13 8.92
CA GLN A 60 -0.96 -18.56 8.39
C GLN A 60 -1.17 -18.12 6.94
N TYR A 61 -0.42 -17.11 6.48
CA TYR A 61 -0.62 -16.48 5.16
C TYR A 61 0.65 -16.46 4.29
N GLY A 62 1.83 -16.36 4.89
CA GLY A 62 3.13 -16.39 4.20
C GLY A 62 4.00 -17.55 4.68
N ASP A 63 5.13 -17.76 4.00
CA ASP A 63 5.96 -18.94 4.25
C ASP A 63 6.94 -18.73 5.40
N PHE A 64 7.65 -17.59 5.41
CA PHE A 64 8.62 -17.21 6.45
C PHE A 64 9.64 -18.32 6.77
N GLU A 65 10.08 -19.06 5.75
CA GLU A 65 11.00 -20.21 5.89
C GLU A 65 12.29 -19.85 6.62
N ASN A 66 12.82 -18.66 6.34
CA ASN A 66 14.04 -18.13 6.94
C ASN A 66 13.77 -17.15 8.12
N GLY A 67 12.56 -17.19 8.70
CA GLY A 67 12.18 -16.29 9.78
C GLY A 67 11.95 -14.85 9.34
N ILE A 68 11.99 -13.93 10.32
CA ILE A 68 11.75 -12.51 10.11
C ILE A 68 13.04 -11.84 9.62
N PRO A 69 13.01 -11.08 8.52
CA PRO A 69 14.16 -10.31 8.09
C PRO A 69 14.42 -9.15 9.05
N VAL A 70 15.68 -8.90 9.36
CA VAL A 70 16.10 -7.72 10.15
C VAL A 70 15.69 -6.40 9.48
N HIS A 71 15.49 -5.35 10.28
CA HIS A 71 15.03 -4.02 9.86
C HIS A 71 15.79 -3.45 8.65
N ASP A 72 17.11 -3.63 8.58
CA ASP A 72 17.93 -3.21 7.45
C ASP A 72 17.56 -3.91 6.13
N THR A 73 17.24 -5.20 6.21
CA THR A 73 16.77 -5.98 5.04
C THR A 73 15.39 -5.52 4.62
N ILE A 74 14.47 -5.31 5.57
CA ILE A 74 13.13 -4.77 5.30
C ILE A 74 13.24 -3.42 4.58
N ALA A 75 13.96 -2.47 5.18
CA ALA A 75 14.13 -1.12 4.66
C ALA A 75 14.70 -1.14 3.23
N ARG A 76 15.75 -1.93 2.99
CA ARG A 76 16.38 -2.06 1.67
C ARG A 76 15.41 -2.63 0.64
N VAL A 77 14.70 -3.71 0.98
CA VAL A 77 13.80 -4.38 0.04
C VAL A 77 12.62 -3.47 -0.31
N VAL A 78 11.95 -2.88 0.69
CA VAL A 78 10.83 -1.95 0.49
C VAL A 78 11.26 -0.74 -0.34
N SER A 79 12.47 -0.23 -0.13
CA SER A 79 13.02 0.89 -0.91
C SER A 79 13.27 0.57 -2.39
N CYS A 80 13.41 -0.71 -2.75
CA CYS A 80 13.59 -1.15 -4.13
C CYS A 80 12.26 -1.36 -4.88
N ILE A 81 11.13 -1.34 -4.18
CA ILE A 81 9.81 -1.59 -4.78
C ILE A 81 9.40 -0.39 -5.63
N ASN A 82 8.91 -0.65 -6.84
CA ASN A 82 8.36 0.38 -7.70
C ASN A 82 7.05 0.93 -7.08
N PRO A 83 7.00 2.22 -6.68
CA PRO A 83 5.82 2.76 -5.99
C PRO A 83 4.55 2.73 -6.84
N LYS A 84 4.67 2.89 -8.17
CA LYS A 84 3.50 2.86 -9.08
C LYS A 84 2.90 1.45 -9.13
N LYS A 85 3.74 0.42 -9.24
CA LYS A 85 3.28 -0.97 -9.28
C LYS A 85 2.68 -1.43 -7.96
N PHE A 86 3.29 -1.03 -6.84
CA PHE A 86 2.73 -1.28 -5.52
C PHE A 86 1.36 -0.61 -5.35
N HIS A 87 1.24 0.63 -5.83
CA HIS A 87 -0.02 1.36 -5.77
C HIS A 87 -1.13 0.74 -6.64
N GLU A 88 -0.81 0.31 -7.87
CA GLU A 88 -1.73 -0.44 -8.74
C GLU A 88 -2.20 -1.74 -8.07
N CYS A 89 -1.28 -2.49 -7.45
CA CYS A 89 -1.58 -3.69 -6.68
C CYS A 89 -2.58 -3.40 -5.54
N PHE A 90 -2.34 -2.34 -4.77
CA PHE A 90 -3.22 -1.92 -3.69
C PHE A 90 -4.64 -1.57 -4.19
N ILE A 91 -4.76 -0.79 -5.27
CA ILE A 91 -6.07 -0.43 -5.85
C ILE A 91 -6.83 -1.69 -6.29
N ASN A 92 -6.16 -2.60 -6.98
CA ASN A 92 -6.79 -3.84 -7.46
C ASN A 92 -7.26 -4.72 -6.30
N TRP A 93 -6.47 -4.81 -5.23
CA TRP A 93 -6.87 -5.51 -4.01
C TRP A 93 -8.09 -4.87 -3.34
N MET A 94 -8.10 -3.54 -3.21
CA MET A 94 -9.25 -2.83 -2.63
C MET A 94 -10.52 -3.01 -3.46
N ARG A 95 -10.39 -3.04 -4.79
CA ARG A 95 -11.50 -3.34 -5.71
C ARG A 95 -12.02 -4.77 -5.54
N ASP A 96 -11.14 -5.76 -5.48
CA ASP A 96 -11.57 -7.16 -5.31
C ASP A 96 -12.20 -7.44 -3.93
N CYS A 97 -11.84 -6.62 -2.94
CA CYS A 97 -12.47 -6.64 -1.62
C CYS A 97 -13.79 -5.84 -1.54
N HIS A 98 -14.20 -5.15 -2.62
CA HIS A 98 -15.37 -4.27 -2.66
C HIS A 98 -16.43 -4.82 -3.62
N THR A 99 -17.62 -5.08 -3.08
CA THR A 99 -18.83 -5.28 -3.87
C THR A 99 -19.50 -3.93 -4.07
N THR A 100 -19.60 -3.49 -5.33
CA THR A 100 -20.23 -2.20 -5.65
C THR A 100 -21.73 -2.30 -5.43
N ASP A 101 -22.24 -1.72 -4.35
CA ASP A 101 -23.67 -1.49 -4.18
C ASP A 101 -24.05 -0.21 -4.93
N ASP A 102 -25.16 -0.22 -5.68
CA ASP A 102 -25.57 0.89 -6.55
C ASP A 102 -25.95 2.19 -5.80
N ASN A 103 -25.92 2.20 -4.46
CA ASN A 103 -26.21 3.36 -3.62
C ASN A 103 -24.99 3.93 -2.87
N ASP A 104 -23.78 3.46 -3.16
CA ASP A 104 -22.59 3.90 -2.43
C ASP A 104 -22.20 5.35 -2.76
N ILE A 105 -22.04 6.18 -1.72
CA ILE A 105 -21.60 7.56 -1.85
C ILE A 105 -20.07 7.59 -1.73
N ILE A 106 -19.41 8.03 -2.80
CA ILE A 106 -17.95 8.16 -2.87
C ILE A 106 -17.55 9.61 -2.54
N ALA A 107 -16.93 9.79 -1.38
CA ALA A 107 -16.35 11.07 -0.97
C ALA A 107 -14.96 11.25 -1.58
N ILE A 108 -14.68 12.43 -2.13
CA ILE A 108 -13.38 12.79 -2.70
C ILE A 108 -12.78 13.90 -1.85
N ASP A 109 -11.57 13.66 -1.35
CA ASP A 109 -10.91 14.57 -0.41
C ASP A 109 -9.38 14.57 -0.56
N GLY A 110 -8.79 15.74 -0.41
CA GLY A 110 -7.34 15.98 -0.45
C GLY A 110 -6.70 15.88 0.94
N LYS A 111 -5.65 15.06 1.08
CA LYS A 111 -4.89 14.84 2.31
C LYS A 111 -3.42 15.15 2.10
N THR A 112 -2.79 15.74 3.12
CA THR A 112 -1.34 15.94 3.15
C THR A 112 -0.70 14.88 4.05
N LEU A 113 0.20 14.07 3.51
CA LEU A 113 0.86 13.01 4.27
C LEU A 113 1.81 13.60 5.31
N ARG A 114 1.61 13.23 6.57
CA ARG A 114 2.47 13.66 7.68
C ARG A 114 3.90 13.14 7.48
N ARG A 115 4.91 13.96 7.84
CA ARG A 115 6.36 13.65 7.73
C ARG A 115 6.86 13.30 6.31
N SER A 116 6.08 13.57 5.26
CA SER A 116 6.44 13.25 3.87
C SER A 116 7.31 14.30 3.17
N TYR A 117 7.61 15.43 3.82
CA TYR A 117 8.46 16.48 3.26
C TYR A 117 9.94 16.06 3.29
N ASP A 118 10.71 16.47 2.28
CA ASP A 118 12.14 16.20 2.22
C ASP A 118 12.91 17.51 2.01
N LYS A 119 13.39 18.08 3.12
CA LYS A 119 14.17 19.33 3.09
C LYS A 119 15.50 19.16 2.37
N SER A 120 16.12 17.98 2.44
CA SER A 120 17.43 17.72 1.83
C SER A 120 17.36 17.78 0.30
N ARG A 121 16.25 17.28 -0.27
CA ARG A 121 15.97 17.32 -1.71
C ARG A 121 15.05 18.48 -2.12
N ARG A 122 14.76 19.41 -1.21
CA ARG A 122 13.87 20.56 -1.42
C ARG A 122 12.48 20.18 -1.95
N ARG A 123 11.91 19.08 -1.49
CA ARG A 123 10.57 18.62 -1.86
C ARG A 123 9.56 18.98 -0.79
N GLY A 124 8.39 19.46 -1.22
CA GLY A 124 7.26 19.74 -0.35
C GLY A 124 6.67 18.46 0.26
N ALA A 125 5.69 18.62 1.15
CA ALA A 125 4.90 17.49 1.62
C ALA A 125 4.13 16.86 0.45
N ILE A 126 3.90 15.56 0.53
CA ILE A 126 3.12 14.82 -0.46
C ILE A 126 1.64 15.13 -0.22
N HIS A 127 1.00 15.72 -1.22
CA HIS A 127 -0.43 15.93 -1.30
C HIS A 127 -1.07 14.79 -2.11
N VAL A 128 -2.15 14.21 -1.60
CA VAL A 128 -2.83 13.04 -2.16
C VAL A 128 -4.34 13.29 -2.16
N ILE A 129 -5.02 13.01 -3.26
CA ILE A 129 -6.48 12.97 -3.32
C ILE A 129 -6.92 11.53 -3.13
N SER A 130 -7.92 11.30 -2.30
CA SER A 130 -8.47 9.99 -1.99
C SER A 130 -9.94 9.92 -2.35
N ALA A 131 -10.36 8.80 -2.94
CA ALA A 131 -11.76 8.44 -3.12
C ALA A 131 -12.15 7.42 -2.05
N PHE A 132 -13.13 7.76 -1.22
CA PHE A 132 -13.54 7.00 -0.06
C PHE A 132 -15.01 6.58 -0.17
N SER A 133 -15.26 5.29 -0.14
CA SER A 133 -16.60 4.72 -0.01
C SER A 133 -17.10 4.93 1.42
N THR A 134 -18.16 5.72 1.56
CA THR A 134 -18.77 5.99 2.86
C THR A 134 -19.50 4.77 3.41
N MET A 135 -20.14 3.98 2.55
CA MET A 135 -20.87 2.78 2.99
C MET A 135 -19.92 1.66 3.41
N ASN A 136 -18.81 1.48 2.70
CA ASN A 136 -17.86 0.40 2.97
C ASN A 136 -16.71 0.81 3.90
N SER A 137 -16.65 2.09 4.29
CA SER A 137 -15.59 2.66 5.14
C SER A 137 -14.18 2.38 4.62
N ARG A 138 -13.99 2.50 3.29
CA ARG A 138 -12.75 2.09 2.60
C ARG A 138 -12.32 3.10 1.55
N VAL A 139 -11.01 3.25 1.40
CA VAL A 139 -10.41 4.01 0.28
C VAL A 139 -10.43 3.12 -0.96
N LEU A 140 -11.11 3.57 -2.01
CA LEU A 140 -11.22 2.87 -3.29
C LEU A 140 -10.02 3.17 -4.21
N GLY A 141 -9.46 4.37 -4.08
CA GLY A 141 -8.31 4.82 -4.86
C GLY A 141 -7.72 6.10 -4.29
N GLN A 142 -6.47 6.37 -4.62
CA GLN A 142 -5.80 7.60 -4.21
C GLN A 142 -4.77 8.03 -5.24
N LEU A 143 -4.56 9.33 -5.46
CA LEU A 143 -3.58 9.84 -6.40
C LEU A 143 -2.77 10.98 -5.79
N LYS A 144 -1.46 10.92 -5.96
CA LYS A 144 -0.56 12.02 -5.61
C LYS A 144 -0.79 13.18 -6.58
N THR A 145 -0.93 14.40 -6.05
CA THR A 145 -0.91 15.62 -6.86
C THR A 145 0.51 16.14 -7.06
N ASP A 146 0.78 16.71 -8.23
CA ASP A 146 2.06 17.37 -8.47
C ASP A 146 2.14 18.71 -7.72
N GLU A 147 3.36 19.16 -7.39
CA GLU A 147 3.60 20.34 -6.53
C GLU A 147 2.97 21.65 -7.05
N LYS A 148 2.65 21.73 -8.34
CA LYS A 148 1.97 22.88 -8.98
C LYS A 148 0.59 22.54 -9.53
N SER A 149 0.14 21.31 -9.34
CA SER A 149 -1.15 20.84 -9.83
C SER A 149 -2.23 21.02 -8.77
N ASN A 150 -3.44 21.29 -9.22
CA ASN A 150 -4.63 21.49 -8.41
C ASN A 150 -5.51 20.24 -8.43
N GLU A 151 -6.27 20.03 -7.35
CA GLU A 151 -7.11 18.84 -7.17
C GLU A 151 -8.08 18.63 -8.34
N ILE A 152 -8.53 19.73 -8.95
CA ILE A 152 -9.41 19.77 -10.13
C ILE A 152 -8.90 18.90 -11.29
N THR A 153 -7.59 18.85 -11.53
CA THR A 153 -7.02 18.10 -12.66
C THR A 153 -6.74 16.64 -12.34
N ALA A 154 -6.51 16.31 -11.06
CA ALA A 154 -6.23 14.94 -10.62
C ALA A 154 -7.50 14.13 -10.32
N ILE A 155 -8.63 14.79 -10.05
CA ILE A 155 -9.93 14.13 -9.84
C ILE A 155 -10.37 13.31 -11.07
N PRO A 156 -10.36 13.84 -12.31
CA PRO A 156 -10.70 13.05 -13.50
C PRO A 156 -9.88 11.77 -13.64
N ASP A 157 -8.58 11.84 -13.38
CA ASP A 157 -7.69 10.67 -13.44
C ASP A 157 -8.05 9.64 -12.36
N LEU A 158 -8.36 10.10 -11.14
CA LEU A 158 -8.81 9.24 -10.04
C LEU A 158 -10.13 8.54 -10.40
N LEU A 159 -11.10 9.26 -10.95
CA LEU A 159 -12.39 8.71 -11.37
C LEU A 159 -12.23 7.68 -12.49
N ASN A 160 -11.35 7.95 -13.47
CA ASN A 160 -11.04 7.01 -14.54
C ASN A 160 -10.40 5.72 -14.02
N MET A 161 -9.53 5.82 -12.99
CA MET A 161 -8.94 4.64 -12.36
C MET A 161 -9.95 3.77 -11.62
N LEU A 162 -11.05 4.36 -11.14
CA LEU A 162 -12.09 3.67 -10.38
C LEU A 162 -13.17 3.01 -11.27
N ASP A 163 -13.18 3.33 -12.57
CA ASP A 163 -14.19 2.86 -13.54
C ASP A 163 -15.66 3.11 -13.09
N ILE A 164 -15.90 4.25 -12.42
CA ILE A 164 -17.23 4.64 -11.92
C ILE A 164 -18.07 5.42 -12.96
N LYS A 165 -17.78 5.24 -14.25
CA LYS A 165 -18.53 5.89 -15.34
C LYS A 165 -20.00 5.47 -15.27
N GLY A 166 -20.90 6.44 -15.13
CA GLY A 166 -22.34 6.23 -15.09
C GLY A 166 -22.93 5.94 -13.70
N LYS A 167 -22.12 6.05 -12.63
CA LYS A 167 -22.56 5.91 -11.22
C LYS A 167 -22.50 7.23 -10.42
N LEU A 168 -22.39 8.36 -11.12
CA LEU A 168 -22.38 9.72 -10.55
C LEU A 168 -23.68 10.45 -10.87
#